data_AF-A0A924L5K9-F1
#
_entry.id   AF-A0A924L5K9-F1
#
_cell.length_a   1.000
_cell.length_b   1.000
_cell.length_c   1.000
_cell.angle_alpha   90.00
_cell.angle_beta   90.00
_cell.angle_gamma   90.00
#
_symmetry.space_group_name_H-M   'P 1'
#
loop_
_entity.id
_entity.type
_entity.pdbx_description
1 polymer ?
#
loop_
_entity_poly.entity_id
_entity_poly.type
_entity_poly.pdbx_seq_one_letter_code
_entity_poly.pdbx_strand_id
1 'polypeptide(L)'
;MPTLLPVDDLASLYRATLVKMDRAGGQGTGARPRGWDKLVDQMQFYQLALRVTPDGRSAITQMVDDPCPTVRSWSAANALAWDPEVALAALHREIGSGSGASSDAEIVLREHIAGRLNTAWAPAGRPPRRLR
;
A
#
# COMPACT_ATOMS: atom_id res chain seq x y z
N MET A 1 26.36 0.34 -11.77
CA MET A 1 25.02 0.92 -11.50
C MET A 1 24.26 -0.08 -10.63
N PRO A 2 23.51 0.33 -9.60
CA PRO A 2 22.70 -0.62 -8.85
C PRO A 2 21.59 -1.12 -9.77
N THR A 3 21.58 -2.41 -10.06
CA THR A 3 20.52 -3.06 -10.83
C THR A 3 19.21 -2.86 -10.08
N LEU A 4 18.30 -2.08 -10.65
CA LEU A 4 16.94 -2.00 -10.15
C LEU A 4 16.34 -3.41 -10.27
N LEU A 5 15.76 -3.91 -9.19
CA LEU A 5 15.07 -5.20 -9.21
C LEU A 5 13.98 -5.17 -10.31
N PRO A 6 13.74 -6.30 -11.01
CA PRO A 6 12.61 -6.45 -11.91
C PRO A 6 11.27 -6.06 -11.25
N VAL A 7 10.30 -5.60 -12.05
CA VAL A 7 8.97 -5.20 -11.57
C VAL A 7 8.30 -6.35 -10.82
N ASP A 8 8.39 -7.58 -11.32
CA ASP A 8 7.79 -8.76 -10.69
C ASP A 8 8.39 -9.05 -9.31
N ASP A 9 9.70 -8.85 -9.15
CA ASP A 9 10.38 -9.02 -7.87
C ASP A 9 9.96 -7.93 -6.87
N LEU A 10 9.89 -6.67 -7.32
CA LEU A 10 9.42 -5.56 -6.51
C LEU A 10 7.96 -5.74 -6.08
N ALA A 11 7.10 -6.17 -7.00
CA ALA A 11 5.69 -6.45 -6.74
C ALA A 11 5.53 -7.60 -5.74
N SER A 12 6.31 -8.67 -5.90
CA SER A 12 6.33 -9.81 -4.97
C SER A 12 6.77 -9.39 -3.56
N LEU A 13 7.80 -8.55 -3.44
CA LEU A 13 8.30 -8.04 -2.15
C LEU A 13 7.32 -7.06 -1.50
N TYR A 14 6.70 -6.18 -2.28
CA TYR A 14 5.64 -5.29 -1.83
C TYR A 14 4.48 -6.09 -1.22
N ARG A 15 3.93 -7.05 -1.99
CA ARG A 15 2.88 -7.95 -1.53
C ARG A 15 3.27 -8.73 -0.28
N ALA A 16 4.46 -9.35 -0.27
CA ALA A 16 4.94 -10.12 0.87
C ALA A 16 5.07 -9.27 2.14
N THR A 17 5.41 -7.98 2.01
CA THR A 17 5.49 -7.05 3.13
C THR A 17 4.11 -6.74 3.70
N LEU A 18 3.12 -6.47 2.83
CA LEU A 18 1.74 -6.23 3.25
C LEU A 18 1.12 -7.46 3.93
N VAL A 19 1.40 -8.68 3.45
CA VAL A 19 0.98 -9.92 4.12
C VAL A 19 1.61 -10.06 5.51
N LYS A 20 2.86 -9.60 5.72
CA LYS A 20 3.47 -9.57 7.05
C LYS A 20 2.79 -8.54 7.96
N MET A 21 2.39 -7.39 7.42
CA MET A 21 1.64 -6.37 8.16
C MET A 21 0.28 -6.90 8.61
N ASP A 22 -0.43 -7.59 7.72
CA ASP A 22 -1.71 -8.25 8.00
C ASP A 22 -1.59 -9.21 9.19
N ARG A 23 -0.62 -10.13 9.12
CA ARG A 23 -0.35 -11.12 10.17
C ARG A 23 0.11 -10.50 11.49
N ALA A 24 0.73 -9.33 11.46
CA ALA A 24 1.14 -8.62 12.66
C ALA A 24 -0.05 -8.00 13.41
N GLY A 25 -1.23 -7.91 12.80
CA GLY A 25 -2.45 -7.41 13.44
C GLY A 25 -2.42 -5.90 13.74
N GLY A 26 -1.67 -5.13 12.95
CA GLY A 26 -1.56 -3.67 13.13
C GLY A 26 -2.84 -2.90 12.84
N GLN A 27 -3.86 -3.56 12.27
CA GLN A 27 -5.17 -2.98 12.02
C GLN A 27 -6.12 -3.31 13.20
N GLY A 28 -6.67 -2.28 13.84
CA GLY A 28 -7.76 -2.40 14.82
C GLY A 28 -7.40 -2.58 16.30
N THR A 29 -6.13 -2.87 16.66
CA THR A 29 -5.75 -3.13 18.07
C THR A 29 -5.21 -1.91 18.84
N GLY A 30 -5.08 -0.75 18.20
CA GLY A 30 -4.59 0.49 18.82
C GLY A 30 -3.09 0.50 19.20
N ALA A 31 -2.52 -0.66 19.50
CA ALA A 31 -1.10 -0.86 19.77
C ALA A 31 -0.36 -1.28 18.49
N ARG A 32 0.64 -0.50 18.07
CA ARG A 32 1.49 -0.85 16.93
C ARG A 32 2.40 -2.04 17.30
N PRO A 33 2.35 -3.16 16.55
CA PRO A 33 3.22 -4.30 16.80
C PRO A 33 4.71 -3.90 16.70
N ARG A 34 5.57 -4.61 17.43
CA ARG A 34 7.02 -4.40 17.35
C ARG A 34 7.49 -4.59 15.91
N GLY A 35 8.18 -3.58 15.36
CA GLY A 35 8.68 -3.62 13.98
C GLY A 35 7.67 -3.16 12.92
N TRP A 36 6.49 -2.66 13.31
CA TRP A 36 5.51 -2.07 12.39
C TRP A 36 6.12 -0.98 11.51
N ASP A 37 6.83 -0.02 12.11
CA ASP A 37 7.46 1.07 11.36
C ASP A 37 8.46 0.55 10.33
N LYS A 38 9.18 -0.54 10.63
CA LYS A 38 10.08 -1.19 9.66
C LYS A 38 9.31 -1.79 8.49
N LEU A 39 8.15 -2.41 8.73
CA LEU A 39 7.32 -2.96 7.67
C LEU A 39 6.71 -1.85 6.80
N VAL A 40 6.29 -0.74 7.42
CA VAL A 40 5.80 0.44 6.69
C VAL A 40 6.91 1.03 5.82
N ASP A 41 8.11 1.22 6.37
CA ASP A 41 9.28 1.70 5.60
C ASP A 41 9.60 0.76 4.42
N GLN A 42 9.51 -0.56 4.64
CA GLN A 42 9.72 -1.57 3.59
C GLN A 42 8.67 -1.47 2.48
N MET A 43 7.40 -1.42 2.87
CA MET A 43 6.28 -1.29 1.93
C MET A 43 6.41 -0.01 1.12
N GLN A 44 6.70 1.13 1.77
CA GLN A 44 6.91 2.41 1.10
C GLN A 44 8.10 2.37 0.13
N PHE A 45 9.22 1.73 0.52
CA PHE A 45 10.36 1.54 -0.39
C PHE A 45 9.92 0.87 -1.70
N TYR A 46 9.21 -0.26 -1.61
CA TYR A 46 8.81 -1.01 -2.81
C TYR A 46 7.74 -0.27 -3.61
N GLN A 47 6.76 0.35 -2.95
CA GLN A 47 5.73 1.17 -3.59
C GLN A 47 6.33 2.33 -4.39
N LEU A 48 7.30 3.04 -3.80
CA LEU A 48 7.98 4.17 -4.43
C LEU A 48 8.79 3.73 -5.65
N ALA A 49 9.36 2.52 -5.63
CA ALA A 49 10.07 1.98 -6.79
C ALA A 49 9.10 1.57 -7.91
N LEU A 50 8.00 0.89 -7.56
CA LEU A 50 6.98 0.43 -8.51
C LEU A 50 6.28 1.60 -9.21
N ARG A 51 5.90 2.66 -8.47
CA ARG A 51 5.10 3.76 -9.01
C ARG A 51 5.78 4.57 -10.12
N VAL A 52 7.11 4.44 -10.27
CA VAL A 52 7.90 5.18 -11.27
C VAL A 52 7.55 4.75 -12.70
N THR A 53 7.08 3.52 -12.89
CA THR A 53 6.81 2.94 -14.21
C THR A 53 5.33 2.65 -14.40
N PRO A 54 4.81 2.67 -15.65
CA PRO A 54 3.45 2.19 -15.95
C PRO A 54 3.23 0.74 -15.48
N ASP A 55 4.18 -0.16 -15.75
CA ASP A 55 4.06 -1.58 -15.38
C ASP A 55 4.01 -1.77 -13.87
N GLY A 56 4.85 -1.06 -13.11
CA GLY A 56 4.83 -1.13 -11.65
C GLY A 56 3.56 -0.53 -11.04
N ARG A 57 2.99 0.53 -11.65
CA ARG A 57 1.67 1.04 -11.26
C ARG A 57 0.56 0.02 -11.54
N SER A 58 0.60 -0.61 -12.71
CA SER A 58 -0.34 -1.68 -13.07
C SER A 58 -0.26 -2.86 -12.10
N ALA A 59 0.95 -3.28 -11.72
CA ALA A 59 1.15 -4.34 -10.73
C ALA A 59 0.53 -4.00 -9.36
N ILE A 60 0.65 -2.76 -8.88
CA ILE A 60 -0.05 -2.32 -7.65
C ILE A 60 -1.57 -2.35 -7.85
N THR A 61 -2.06 -1.80 -8.96
CA THR A 61 -3.51 -1.78 -9.25
C THR A 61 -4.10 -3.19 -9.29
N GLN A 62 -3.41 -4.18 -9.87
CA GLN A 62 -3.90 -5.57 -9.90
C GLN A 62 -4.06 -6.20 -8.51
N MET A 63 -3.30 -5.74 -7.51
CA MET A 63 -3.35 -6.27 -6.13
C MET A 63 -4.59 -5.81 -5.35
N VAL A 64 -5.44 -4.94 -5.91
CA VAL A 64 -6.74 -4.59 -5.30
C VAL A 64 -7.71 -5.77 -5.18
N ASP A 65 -7.44 -6.86 -5.88
CA ASP A 65 -8.21 -8.10 -5.83
C ASP A 65 -7.45 -9.24 -5.09
N ASP A 66 -6.36 -8.93 -4.37
CA ASP A 66 -5.58 -9.93 -3.62
C ASP A 66 -6.43 -10.62 -2.51
N PRO A 67 -6.21 -11.91 -2.21
CA PRO A 67 -6.91 -12.56 -1.10
C PRO A 67 -6.68 -11.91 0.29
N CYS A 68 -5.56 -11.21 0.50
CA CYS A 68 -5.24 -10.56 1.78
C CYS A 68 -5.88 -9.16 1.90
N PRO A 69 -6.72 -8.88 2.92
CA PRO A 69 -7.37 -7.58 3.11
C PRO A 69 -6.40 -6.40 3.20
N THR A 70 -5.29 -6.57 3.94
CA THR A 70 -4.24 -5.55 4.02
C THR A 70 -3.64 -5.27 2.65
N VAL A 71 -3.40 -6.30 1.82
CA VAL A 71 -2.89 -6.11 0.46
C VAL A 71 -3.87 -5.29 -0.39
N ARG A 72 -5.15 -5.66 -0.39
CA ARG A 72 -6.18 -4.95 -1.16
C ARG A 72 -6.28 -3.48 -0.75
N SER A 73 -6.46 -3.22 0.54
CA SER A 73 -6.69 -1.87 1.06
C SER A 73 -5.51 -0.94 0.80
N TRP A 74 -4.27 -1.39 1.05
CA TRP A 74 -3.09 -0.57 0.81
C TRP A 74 -2.81 -0.36 -0.68
N SER A 75 -3.06 -1.37 -1.51
CA SER A 75 -2.90 -1.25 -2.96
C SER A 75 -3.90 -0.25 -3.54
N ALA A 76 -5.16 -0.32 -3.10
CA ALA A 76 -6.21 0.61 -3.52
C ALA A 76 -5.88 2.05 -3.10
N ALA A 77 -5.47 2.27 -1.85
CA ALA A 77 -5.07 3.60 -1.38
C ALA A 77 -3.92 4.21 -2.21
N ASN A 78 -2.94 3.40 -2.59
CA ASN A 78 -1.82 3.84 -3.44
C ASN A 78 -2.26 4.10 -4.89
N ALA A 79 -3.16 3.28 -5.43
CA ALA A 79 -3.64 3.39 -6.81
C ALA A 79 -4.48 4.65 -7.08
N LEU A 80 -5.04 5.30 -6.05
CA LEU A 80 -5.83 6.53 -6.19
C LEU A 80 -5.15 7.64 -7.01
N ALA A 81 -3.82 7.70 -7.04
CA ALA A 81 -3.09 8.71 -7.81
C ALA A 81 -3.12 8.50 -9.34
N TRP A 82 -3.33 7.28 -9.81
CA TRP A 82 -3.20 6.94 -11.23
C TRP A 82 -4.34 6.11 -11.81
N ASP A 83 -5.08 5.40 -10.97
CA ASP A 83 -6.26 4.62 -11.35
C ASP A 83 -7.36 4.78 -10.28
N PRO A 84 -7.96 5.99 -10.19
CA PRO A 84 -8.91 6.31 -9.13
C PRO A 84 -10.21 5.50 -9.24
N GLU A 85 -10.65 5.14 -10.44
CA GLU A 85 -11.89 4.37 -10.63
C GLU A 85 -11.78 2.98 -10.00
N VAL A 86 -10.73 2.24 -10.32
CA VAL A 86 -10.47 0.91 -9.75
C VAL A 86 -10.22 1.00 -8.24
N ALA A 87 -9.41 1.98 -7.81
CA ALA A 87 -9.09 2.19 -6.41
C ALA A 87 -10.32 2.50 -5.55
N LEU A 88 -11.20 3.40 -5.99
CA LEU A 88 -12.42 3.76 -5.26
C LEU A 88 -13.40 2.59 -5.17
N ALA A 89 -13.56 1.83 -6.26
CA ALA A 89 -14.38 0.63 -6.24
C ALA A 89 -13.86 -0.40 -5.22
N ALA A 90 -12.54 -0.61 -5.18
CA ALA A 90 -11.92 -1.51 -4.22
C ALA A 90 -12.08 -1.03 -2.77
N LEU A 91 -11.85 0.26 -2.49
CA LEU A 91 -12.04 0.83 -1.15
C LEU A 91 -13.48 0.67 -0.66
N HIS A 92 -14.49 0.94 -1.50
CA HIS A 92 -15.89 0.71 -1.13
C HIS A 92 -16.19 -0.77 -0.81
N ARG A 93 -15.60 -1.72 -1.56
CA ARG A 93 -15.75 -3.15 -1.25
C ARG A 93 -15.13 -3.51 0.10
N GLU A 94 -13.96 -2.96 0.43
CA GLU A 94 -13.31 -3.22 1.71
C GLU A 94 -14.12 -2.70 2.90
N ILE A 95 -14.74 -1.53 2.78
CA ILE A 95 -15.63 -0.97 3.80
C ILE A 95 -16.81 -1.92 4.07
N GLY A 96 -17.38 -2.52 3.03
CA GLY A 96 -18.48 -3.49 3.16
C GLY A 96 -18.05 -4.88 3.66
N SER A 97 -16.75 -5.18 3.70
CA SER A 97 -16.24 -6.53 3.97
C SER A 97 -16.24 -6.92 5.46
N GLY A 98 -16.28 -5.93 6.37
CA GLY A 98 -16.11 -6.15 7.81
C GLY A 98 -14.72 -6.69 8.20
N SER A 99 -13.75 -6.65 7.29
CA SER A 99 -12.37 -7.09 7.56
C SER A 99 -11.63 -6.08 8.46
N GLY A 100 -10.47 -6.50 9.00
CA GLY A 100 -9.60 -5.61 9.78
C GLY A 100 -9.17 -4.34 9.02
N ALA A 101 -9.21 -4.36 7.69
CA ALA A 101 -8.86 -3.22 6.84
C ALA A 101 -10.00 -2.21 6.64
N SER A 102 -11.23 -2.53 7.06
CA SER A 102 -12.43 -1.72 6.81
C SER A 102 -12.27 -0.29 7.34
N SER A 103 -11.83 -0.11 8.58
CA SER A 103 -11.66 1.21 9.19
C SER A 103 -10.58 2.05 8.50
N ASP A 104 -9.50 1.42 8.04
CA ASP A 104 -8.45 2.11 7.29
C ASP A 104 -8.98 2.57 5.91
N ALA A 105 -9.76 1.72 5.23
CA ALA A 105 -10.39 2.06 3.95
C ALA A 105 -11.37 3.24 4.08
N GLU A 106 -12.17 3.28 5.16
CA GLU A 106 -13.04 4.43 5.47
C GLU A 106 -12.25 5.72 5.66
N ILE A 107 -11.14 5.67 6.42
CA ILE A 107 -10.29 6.84 6.64
C ILE A 107 -9.69 7.33 5.32
N VAL A 108 -9.13 6.42 4.51
CA VAL A 108 -8.55 6.76 3.20
C VAL A 108 -9.59 7.45 2.31
N LEU A 109 -10.79 6.87 2.20
CA LEU A 109 -11.86 7.42 1.37
C LEU A 109 -12.29 8.81 1.86
N ARG A 110 -12.46 8.98 3.19
CA ARG A 110 -12.82 10.27 3.78
C ARG A 110 -11.77 11.35 3.50
N GLU A 111 -10.49 11.03 3.66
CA GLU A 111 -9.39 11.98 3.39
C GLU A 111 -9.26 12.29 1.90
N HIS A 112 -9.52 11.31 1.02
CA HIS A 112 -9.53 11.51 -0.43
C HIS A 112 -10.65 12.46 -0.87
N ILE A 113 -11.89 12.19 -0.44
CA ILE A 113 -13.05 13.05 -0.75
C ILE A 113 -12.84 14.48 -0.25
N ALA A 114 -12.22 14.62 0.92
CA ALA A 114 -11.90 15.93 1.47
C ALA A 114 -10.71 16.64 0.81
N GLY A 115 -10.06 16.01 -0.19
CA GLY A 115 -8.88 16.56 -0.85
C GLY A 115 -7.64 16.68 0.05
N ARG A 116 -7.62 16.00 1.21
CA ARG A 116 -6.53 16.05 2.19
C ARG A 116 -5.52 14.91 2.03
N LEU A 117 -5.89 13.85 1.31
CA LEU A 117 -5.01 12.72 1.07
C LEU A 117 -3.88 13.09 0.10
N ASN A 118 -2.64 13.06 0.59
CA ASN A 118 -1.46 13.25 -0.26
C ASN A 118 -1.04 11.92 -0.92
N THR A 119 -1.60 11.62 -2.08
CA THR A 119 -1.29 10.42 -2.86
C THR A 119 0.05 10.52 -3.62
N ALA A 120 0.64 11.71 -3.71
CA ALA A 120 1.92 11.98 -4.36
C ALA A 120 3.09 12.03 -3.36
N TRP A 121 2.87 11.68 -2.09
CA TRP A 121 3.89 11.78 -1.05
C TRP A 121 5.20 11.08 -1.45
N ALA A 122 6.32 11.73 -1.13
CA ALA A 122 7.67 11.20 -1.29
C ALA A 122 8.52 11.66 -0.09
N PRO A 123 9.50 10.87 0.37
CA PRO A 123 10.39 11.29 1.45
C PRO A 123 11.24 12.50 1.00
N ALA A 124 11.30 13.54 1.84
CA ALA A 124 12.18 14.68 1.62
C ALA A 124 13.65 14.27 1.83
N GLY A 125 14.41 14.15 0.73
CA GLY A 125 15.88 14.09 0.76
C GLY A 125 16.53 12.84 1.38
N ARG A 126 15.78 11.85 1.85
CA ARG A 126 16.34 10.58 2.35
C ARG A 126 15.88 9.43 1.44
N PRO A 127 16.79 8.78 0.69
CA PRO A 127 16.42 7.53 0.05
C PRO A 127 15.96 6.56 1.15
N PRO A 128 14.88 5.80 0.93
CA PRO A 128 14.42 4.84 1.92
C PRO A 128 15.59 3.93 2.31
N ARG A 129 15.82 3.77 3.62
CA ARG A 129 16.99 3.07 4.16
C ARG A 129 17.17 1.77 3.40
N ARG A 130 18.36 1.52 2.82
CA ARG A 130 18.67 0.24 2.18
C ARG A 130 18.31 -0.87 3.16
N LEU A 131 17.30 -1.65 2.80
CA LEU A 131 16.83 -2.78 3.56
C LEU A 131 17.93 -3.83 3.45
N ARG A 132 18.71 -4.00 4.52
CA ARG A 132 19.65 -5.12 4.68
C ARG A 132 18.90 -6.32 5.25
#